data_AF-A0ABD5DVF9-F1
#
_entry.id   AF-A0ABD5DVF9-F1
#
_cell.length_a   1.000
_cell.length_b   1.000
_cell.length_c   1.000
_cell.angle_alpha   90.00
_cell.angle_beta   90.00
_cell.angle_gamma   90.00
#
_symmetry.space_group_name_H-M   'P 1'
#
loop_
_entity.id
_entity.type
_entity.pdbx_description
1 polymer ?
#
loop_
_entity_poly.entity_id
_entity_poly.type
_entity_poly.pdbx_seq_one_letter_code
_entity_poly.pdbx_strand_id
1 'polypeptide(L)'
;MKNIQKSLLAALIVAGYAVNTQAAVTGQVDVKLNISTGCTVGGSQTEGNMNKFGTLDFGKTSGTWNNVLTAEVASAATGGNISVTCDGTDPVDFTVAIDGGERTDRTLKNTASADVVAYNVYRDAARTNLYV
;
A
#
# COMPACT_ATOMS: atom_id res chain seq x y z
N MET A 1 10.68 68.40 83.08
CA MET A 1 10.93 67.30 84.03
C MET A 1 11.07 65.99 83.27
N LYS A 2 12.26 65.39 83.35
CA LYS A 2 12.60 63.95 83.30
C LYS A 2 12.06 63.06 82.15
N ASN A 3 12.97 62.85 81.19
CA ASN A 3 13.48 61.58 80.66
C ASN A 3 12.72 60.29 81.02
N ILE A 4 12.29 59.52 80.00
CA ILE A 4 12.32 58.05 80.06
C ILE A 4 12.72 57.49 78.70
N GLN A 5 13.97 57.02 78.67
CA GLN A 5 14.63 56.27 77.63
C GLN A 5 14.52 54.79 78.01
N LYS A 6 13.87 53.93 77.21
CA LYS A 6 14.12 52.47 77.19
C LYS A 6 13.80 51.88 75.81
N SER A 7 14.87 51.56 75.10
CA SER A 7 14.91 50.76 73.87
C SER A 7 14.41 49.33 74.11
N LEU A 8 13.70 48.78 73.12
CA LEU A 8 13.54 47.33 72.94
C LEU A 8 13.63 47.06 71.43
N LEU A 9 14.82 46.65 70.98
CA LEU A 9 15.05 46.06 69.67
C LEU A 9 14.54 44.62 69.73
N ALA A 10 13.47 44.31 68.99
CA ALA A 10 13.06 42.93 68.73
C ALA A 10 13.64 42.51 67.36
N ALA A 11 14.76 41.80 67.38
CA ALA A 11 15.33 41.20 66.17
C ALA A 11 14.60 39.87 65.89
N LEU A 12 13.66 39.89 64.94
CA LEU A 12 13.03 38.68 64.41
C LEU A 12 14.02 38.01 63.44
N ILE A 13 14.60 36.88 63.85
CA ILE A 13 15.39 36.02 62.97
C ILE A 13 14.41 35.25 62.09
N VAL A 14 14.27 35.69 60.83
CA VAL A 14 13.54 34.94 59.81
C VAL A 14 14.46 33.82 59.32
N ALA A 15 14.21 32.59 59.78
CA ALA A 15 14.83 31.40 59.20
C ALA A 15 14.27 31.22 57.79
N GLY A 16 15.09 31.54 56.78
CA GLY A 16 14.72 31.36 55.38
C GLY A 16 14.52 29.88 55.06
N TYR A 17 13.27 29.45 54.92
CA TYR A 17 12.93 28.16 54.34
C TYR A 17 13.30 28.23 52.85
N ALA A 18 14.38 27.57 52.45
CA ALA A 18 14.67 27.37 51.03
C ALA A 18 13.61 26.42 50.45
N VAL A 19 12.54 27.00 49.91
CA VAL A 19 11.55 26.25 49.15
C VAL A 19 12.21 25.87 47.84
N ASN A 20 12.70 24.63 47.73
CA ASN A 20 13.17 24.08 46.46
C ASN A 20 11.95 23.92 45.54
N THR A 21 11.64 24.97 44.79
CA THR A 21 10.65 24.92 43.71
C THR A 21 11.25 24.09 42.60
N GLN A 22 10.98 22.78 42.59
CA GLN A 22 11.29 21.95 41.44
C GLN A 22 10.32 22.33 40.33
N ALA A 23 10.76 23.22 39.45
CA ALA A 23 10.03 23.54 38.23
C ALA A 23 9.87 22.24 37.43
N ALA A 24 8.63 21.85 37.14
CA ALA A 24 8.37 20.75 36.24
C ALA A 24 8.93 21.14 34.86
N VAL A 25 10.00 20.46 34.43
CA VAL A 25 10.57 20.64 33.10
C VAL A 25 9.63 19.93 32.13
N THR A 26 8.69 20.68 31.56
CA THR A 26 7.82 20.20 30.49
C THR A 26 8.43 20.59 29.16
N GLY A 27 8.60 19.60 28.28
CA GLY A 27 9.04 19.79 26.90
C GLY A 27 7.93 19.33 25.96
N GLN A 28 7.66 20.11 24.91
CA GLN A 28 6.83 19.67 23.80
C GLN A 28 7.72 18.97 22.76
N VAL A 29 7.28 17.81 22.29
CA VAL A 29 7.92 17.10 21.18
C VAL A 29 7.00 17.19 19.99
N ASP A 30 7.45 17.86 18.92
CA ASP A 30 6.76 17.84 17.64
C ASP A 30 7.04 16.51 16.93
N VAL A 31 6.01 15.68 16.79
CA VAL A 31 6.08 14.42 16.05
C VAL A 31 5.55 14.65 14.64
N LYS A 32 6.42 14.47 13.63
CA LYS A 32 6.07 14.62 12.21
C LYS A 32 6.11 13.26 11.50
N LEU A 33 4.98 12.85 10.92
CA LEU A 33 4.89 11.70 10.02
C LEU A 33 4.65 12.21 8.59
N ASN A 34 5.60 11.97 7.68
CA ASN A 34 5.40 12.24 6.26
C ASN A 34 4.94 10.95 5.58
N ILE A 35 3.68 10.90 5.15
CA ILE A 35 3.17 9.82 4.31
C ILE A 35 3.41 10.25 2.86
N SER A 36 4.22 9.47 2.14
CA SER A 36 4.43 9.67 0.70
C SER A 36 3.30 9.01 -0.09
N THR A 37 3.10 9.46 -1.32
CA THR A 37 2.14 8.91 -2.28
C THR A 37 2.33 7.40 -2.46
N GLY A 38 1.26 6.63 -2.30
CA GLY A 38 1.21 5.19 -2.49
C GLY A 38 0.24 4.79 -3.60
N CYS A 39 0.62 3.79 -4.41
CA CYS A 39 -0.25 3.19 -5.41
C CYS A 39 -0.62 1.76 -5.02
N THR A 40 -1.86 1.37 -5.30
CA THR A 40 -2.38 0.02 -5.06
C THR A 40 -2.89 -0.57 -6.37
N VAL A 41 -2.60 -1.86 -6.58
CA VAL A 41 -3.19 -2.63 -7.69
C VAL A 41 -4.54 -3.19 -7.26
N GLY A 42 -5.61 -2.63 -7.81
CA GLY A 42 -6.99 -3.06 -7.61
C GLY A 42 -7.34 -4.33 -8.39
N GLY A 43 -8.35 -5.05 -7.91
CA GLY A 43 -8.82 -6.29 -8.54
C GLY A 43 -8.09 -7.57 -8.09
N SER A 44 -7.03 -7.43 -7.29
CA SER A 44 -6.26 -8.56 -6.75
C SER A 44 -6.89 -9.15 -5.48
N GLN A 45 -6.71 -10.46 -5.27
CA GLN A 45 -6.88 -11.13 -3.99
C GLN A 45 -5.56 -11.75 -3.55
N THR A 46 -5.37 -11.95 -2.24
CA THR A 46 -4.21 -12.67 -1.71
C THR A 46 -4.55 -14.15 -1.58
N GLU A 47 -3.73 -15.02 -2.19
CA GLU A 47 -3.83 -16.48 -2.07
C GLU A 47 -2.49 -17.02 -1.55
N GLY A 48 -2.44 -17.31 -0.25
CA GLY A 48 -1.18 -17.59 0.45
C GLY A 48 -0.26 -16.37 0.48
N ASN A 49 0.98 -16.53 0.00
CA ASN A 49 1.97 -15.45 -0.11
C ASN A 49 2.02 -14.81 -1.51
N MET A 50 1.02 -15.04 -2.35
CA MET A 50 0.97 -14.52 -3.73
C MET A 50 -0.27 -13.68 -3.98
N ASN A 51 -0.15 -12.74 -4.91
CA ASN A 51 -1.27 -11.95 -5.43
C ASN A 51 -1.90 -12.68 -6.61
N LYS A 52 -3.19 -12.97 -6.51
CA LYS A 52 -4.00 -13.46 -7.62
C LYS A 52 -4.75 -12.27 -8.23
N PHE A 53 -4.30 -11.86 -9.40
CA PHE A 53 -4.93 -10.73 -10.10
C PHE A 53 -6.25 -11.11 -10.76
N GLY A 54 -6.37 -12.33 -11.28
CA GLY A 54 -7.56 -12.77 -12.00
C GLY A 54 -7.34 -14.06 -12.78
N THR A 55 -8.33 -14.38 -13.61
CA THR A 55 -8.33 -15.56 -14.48
C THR A 55 -8.64 -15.14 -15.91
N LEU A 56 -7.94 -15.74 -16.87
CA LEU A 56 -8.25 -15.66 -18.29
C LEU A 56 -8.84 -17.01 -18.72
N ASP A 57 -10.17 -17.07 -18.86
CA ASP A 57 -10.89 -18.30 -19.20
C ASP A 57 -11.38 -18.26 -20.65
N PHE A 58 -10.79 -19.08 -21.52
CA PHE A 58 -11.19 -19.26 -22.92
C PHE A 58 -12.43 -20.15 -23.10
N GLY A 59 -12.94 -20.71 -22.00
CA GLY A 59 -14.07 -21.63 -21.99
C GLY A 59 -13.71 -23.03 -22.45
N LYS A 60 -14.73 -23.79 -22.83
CA LYS A 60 -14.62 -25.19 -23.29
C LYS A 60 -15.00 -25.30 -24.75
N THR A 61 -14.17 -26.01 -25.51
CA THR A 61 -14.42 -26.34 -26.92
C THR A 61 -14.13 -27.82 -27.18
N SER A 62 -14.53 -28.29 -28.36
CA SER A 62 -14.15 -29.61 -28.88
C SER A 62 -12.65 -29.66 -29.21
N GLY A 63 -12.14 -30.84 -29.60
CA GLY A 63 -10.72 -31.01 -29.98
C GLY A 63 -10.26 -30.15 -31.16
N THR A 64 -11.20 -29.58 -31.92
CA THR A 64 -10.94 -28.63 -33.01
C THR A 64 -11.97 -27.50 -32.97
N TRP A 65 -11.57 -26.31 -33.39
CA TRP A 65 -12.43 -25.13 -33.51
C TRP A 65 -12.08 -24.33 -34.76
N ASN A 66 -13.07 -23.64 -35.32
CA ASN A 66 -12.92 -22.88 -36.59
C ASN A 66 -12.78 -21.37 -36.37
N ASN A 67 -13.12 -20.87 -35.18
CA ASN A 67 -13.10 -19.45 -34.84
C ASN A 67 -12.03 -19.18 -33.79
N VAL A 68 -11.56 -17.94 -33.71
CA VAL A 68 -10.66 -17.49 -32.65
C VAL A 68 -11.40 -17.55 -31.32
N LEU A 69 -10.82 -18.27 -30.35
CA LEU A 69 -11.30 -18.25 -28.96
C LEU A 69 -10.80 -16.98 -28.29
N THR A 70 -11.71 -16.25 -27.65
CA THR A 70 -11.41 -14.96 -27.01
C THR A 70 -11.76 -15.01 -25.54
N ALA A 71 -10.95 -14.34 -24.72
CA ALA A 71 -11.20 -14.17 -23.30
C ALA A 71 -10.67 -12.79 -22.87
N GLU A 72 -11.26 -12.24 -21.82
CA GLU A 72 -10.75 -11.07 -21.11
C GLU A 72 -10.43 -11.46 -19.67
N VAL A 73 -9.43 -10.81 -19.07
CA VAL A 73 -9.04 -11.10 -17.69
C VAL A 73 -10.16 -10.66 -16.77
N ALA A 74 -10.72 -11.61 -16.03
CA ALA A 74 -11.65 -11.36 -14.96
C ALA A 74 -10.89 -11.27 -13.64
N SER A 75 -10.88 -10.09 -13.01
CA SER A 75 -10.13 -9.83 -11.79
C SER A 75 -10.62 -10.73 -10.66
N ALA A 76 -9.71 -11.15 -9.78
CA ALA A 76 -10.04 -12.10 -8.71
C ALA A 76 -11.05 -11.52 -7.72
N ALA A 77 -10.98 -10.20 -7.47
CA ALA A 77 -11.84 -9.54 -6.49
C ALA A 77 -13.25 -9.23 -7.01
N THR A 78 -13.39 -8.84 -8.29
CA THR A 78 -14.67 -8.31 -8.81
C THR A 78 -15.14 -8.96 -10.12
N GLY A 79 -14.31 -9.77 -10.77
CA GLY A 79 -14.55 -10.29 -12.11
C GLY A 79 -14.40 -9.23 -13.23
N GLY A 80 -14.04 -7.99 -12.89
CA GLY A 80 -13.82 -6.90 -13.84
C GLY A 80 -12.36 -6.76 -14.27
N ASN A 81 -11.93 -5.55 -14.62
CA ASN A 81 -10.53 -5.28 -14.96
C ASN A 81 -9.62 -5.19 -13.71
N ILE A 82 -8.32 -5.31 -13.96
CA ILE A 82 -7.25 -4.96 -13.02
C ILE A 82 -6.95 -3.47 -13.20
N SER A 83 -6.82 -2.73 -12.10
CA SER A 83 -6.59 -1.28 -12.12
C SER A 83 -5.44 -0.88 -11.18
N VAL A 84 -4.91 0.32 -11.37
CA VAL A 84 -3.94 0.92 -10.45
C VAL A 84 -4.52 2.25 -9.95
N THR A 85 -4.58 2.41 -8.64
CA THR A 85 -5.08 3.63 -7.99
C THR A 85 -3.98 4.19 -7.09
N CYS A 86 -3.64 5.46 -7.28
CA CYS A 86 -2.70 6.20 -6.45
C CYS A 86 -3.44 7.27 -5.64
N ASP A 87 -2.96 7.57 -4.45
CA ASP A 87 -3.56 8.53 -3.51
C ASP A 87 -3.16 10.01 -3.76
N GLY A 88 -2.16 10.24 -4.61
CA GLY A 88 -1.71 11.57 -5.00
C GLY A 88 -2.57 12.24 -6.06
N THR A 89 -2.39 13.56 -6.21
CA THR A 89 -3.06 14.36 -7.25
C THR A 89 -2.33 14.36 -8.57
N ASP A 90 -1.02 14.11 -8.55
CA ASP A 90 -0.19 14.11 -9.75
C ASP A 90 -0.29 12.76 -10.47
N PRO A 91 -0.31 12.74 -11.82
CA PRO A 91 -0.23 11.50 -12.58
C PRO A 91 1.02 10.70 -12.22
N VAL A 92 0.85 9.39 -12.05
CA VAL A 92 1.95 8.46 -11.77
C VAL A 92 2.16 7.56 -12.98
N ASP A 93 3.36 7.59 -13.54
CA ASP A 93 3.78 6.66 -14.58
C ASP A 93 4.05 5.27 -13.97
N PHE A 94 3.54 4.23 -14.62
CA PHE A 94 3.83 2.85 -14.27
C PHE A 94 3.91 1.98 -15.52
N THR A 95 4.52 0.81 -15.36
CA THR A 95 4.64 -0.19 -16.43
C THR A 95 3.99 -1.50 -16.00
N VAL A 96 3.50 -2.26 -16.97
CA VAL A 96 2.94 -3.60 -16.77
C VAL A 96 3.62 -4.52 -17.77
N ALA A 97 4.26 -5.56 -17.26
CA ALA A 97 4.86 -6.63 -18.05
C ALA A 97 4.14 -7.95 -17.73
N ILE A 98 3.94 -8.80 -18.74
CA ILE A 98 3.33 -10.12 -18.60
C ILE A 98 4.30 -11.15 -19.18
N ASP A 99 4.69 -12.11 -18.36
CA ASP A 99 5.64 -13.15 -18.78
C ASP A 99 5.07 -14.12 -19.83
N GLY A 100 5.89 -15.13 -20.17
CA GLY A 100 5.51 -16.21 -21.07
C GLY A 100 4.72 -17.34 -20.40
N GLY A 101 4.22 -17.15 -19.18
CA GLY A 101 3.66 -18.21 -18.35
C GLY A 101 4.71 -19.25 -17.92
N GLU A 102 4.22 -20.34 -17.31
CA GLU A 102 5.05 -21.40 -16.71
C GLU A 102 6.08 -22.03 -17.67
N ARG A 103 5.77 -22.02 -18.97
CA ARG A 103 6.60 -22.63 -20.03
C ARG A 103 7.35 -21.62 -20.89
N THR A 104 7.29 -20.33 -20.55
CA THR A 104 7.92 -19.21 -21.27
C THR A 104 7.42 -18.93 -22.70
N ASP A 105 6.50 -19.74 -23.22
CA ASP A 105 6.01 -19.71 -24.61
C ASP A 105 4.49 -19.44 -24.72
N ARG A 106 3.82 -19.07 -23.62
CA ARG A 106 2.37 -18.84 -23.51
C ARG A 106 1.56 -20.01 -24.07
N THR A 107 1.78 -21.19 -23.51
CA THR A 107 1.03 -22.41 -23.83
C THR A 107 0.19 -22.89 -22.64
N LEU A 108 -1.10 -23.13 -22.89
CA LEU A 108 -1.97 -23.88 -21.99
C LEU A 108 -1.64 -25.37 -22.10
N LYS A 109 -1.56 -26.07 -20.97
CA LYS A 109 -1.16 -27.48 -20.90
C LYS A 109 -2.32 -28.34 -20.40
N ASN A 110 -2.60 -29.43 -21.11
CA ASN A 110 -3.42 -30.50 -20.55
C ASN A 110 -2.60 -31.27 -19.50
N THR A 111 -3.11 -31.43 -18.29
CA THR A 111 -2.37 -32.13 -17.21
C THR A 111 -2.35 -33.65 -17.35
N ALA A 112 -3.26 -34.22 -18.14
CA ALA A 112 -3.37 -35.65 -18.39
C ALA A 112 -2.67 -36.10 -19.68
N SER A 113 -2.32 -35.18 -20.60
CA SER A 113 -1.65 -35.49 -21.86
C SER A 113 -0.42 -34.60 -22.12
N ALA A 114 0.28 -34.86 -23.22
CA ALA A 114 1.38 -34.00 -23.65
C ALA A 114 0.90 -32.72 -24.34
N ASP A 115 -0.39 -32.61 -24.66
CA ASP A 115 -0.93 -31.60 -25.58
C ASP A 115 -0.87 -30.20 -24.99
N VAL A 116 -0.59 -29.24 -25.88
CA VAL A 116 -0.52 -27.81 -25.55
C VAL A 116 -1.30 -26.98 -26.55
N VAL A 117 -1.81 -25.84 -26.10
CA VAL A 117 -2.50 -24.84 -26.94
C VAL A 117 -1.87 -23.48 -26.70
N ALA A 118 -1.29 -22.88 -27.73
CA ALA A 118 -0.70 -21.55 -27.64
C ALA A 118 -1.77 -20.45 -27.54
N TYR A 119 -1.46 -19.38 -26.82
CA TYR A 119 -2.29 -18.18 -26.73
C TYR A 119 -1.41 -16.93 -26.68
N ASN A 120 -2.04 -15.76 -26.83
CA ASN A 120 -1.39 -14.47 -26.63
C ASN A 120 -2.30 -13.52 -25.85
N VAL A 121 -1.69 -12.49 -25.27
CA VAL A 121 -2.38 -11.46 -24.48
C VAL A 121 -2.11 -10.09 -25.08
N TYR A 122 -3.17 -9.30 -25.24
CA TYR A 122 -3.13 -8.00 -25.90
C TYR A 122 -3.69 -6.92 -24.98
N ARG A 123 -3.22 -5.69 -25.17
CA ARG A 123 -3.66 -4.51 -24.41
C ARG A 123 -4.98 -3.95 -24.93
N ASP A 124 -5.34 -4.25 -26.17
CA ASP A 124 -6.51 -3.74 -26.87
C ASP A 124 -7.38 -4.87 -27.44
N ALA A 125 -8.68 -4.62 -27.53
CA ALA A 125 -9.65 -5.58 -28.07
C ALA A 125 -9.41 -5.94 -29.55
N ALA A 126 -8.77 -5.05 -30.32
CA ALA A 126 -8.42 -5.30 -31.72
C ALA A 126 -7.18 -6.19 -31.89
N ARG A 127 -6.47 -6.51 -30.80
CA ARG A 127 -5.27 -7.36 -30.76
C ARG A 127 -4.12 -6.81 -31.59
N THR A 128 -3.95 -5.48 -31.56
CA THR A 128 -2.89 -4.78 -32.30
C THR A 128 -1.66 -4.50 -31.44
N ASN A 129 -1.83 -4.49 -30.11
CA ASN A 129 -0.80 -4.20 -29.13
C ASN A 129 -0.56 -5.41 -28.22
N LEU A 130 0.43 -6.22 -28.58
CA LEU A 130 0.82 -7.42 -27.84
C LEU A 130 1.55 -7.02 -26.55
N TYR A 131 1.22 -7.64 -25.42
CA TYR A 131 2.11 -7.59 -24.26
C TYR A 131 3.35 -8.44 -24.54
N VAL A 132 4.52 -7.82 -24.59
CA VAL A 132 5.83 -8.46 -24.79
C VAL A 132 6.57 -8.64 -23.48
#